data_AF-A0A1G2U8G5-F1
#
_entry.id   AF-A0A1G2U8G5-F1
#
_cell.length_a   1.000
_cell.length_b   1.000
_cell.length_c   1.000
_cell.angle_alpha   90.00
_cell.angle_beta   90.00
_cell.angle_gamma   90.00
#
_symmetry.space_group_name_H-M   'P 1'
#
loop_
_entity.id
_entity.type
_entity.pdbx_description
1 polymer ?
#
loop_
_entity_poly.entity_id
_entity_poly.type
_entity_poly.pdbx_seq_one_letter_code
_entity_poly.pdbx_strand_id
1 'polypeptide(L)'
;MILPAIALLVSGGHTELVYIKDFGEYKILGRTRDDAVGEAFDKVARMLGLPYPGGPQISKLAEIHRSKNQESGIKFPRPMINSGDLDFSYSGLKTAVLYKLKENPEIDKEEMARAFEDASVEVLVEKTRKAITESEDEIKTLIVGGGVSANNHLKRELEKLCAELPGVTLKMPSRALSTDNALMIGLAAYIKVKKNPEILDPPAGGQAPIKAEGNLSLSC
;
A
#
# COMPACT_ATOMS: atom_id res chain seq x y z
N MET A 1 5.39 3.76 -19.98
CA MET A 1 5.83 3.79 -18.58
C MET A 1 7.33 3.56 -18.58
N ILE A 2 8.08 4.32 -17.79
CA ILE A 2 9.54 4.20 -17.76
C ILE A 2 9.90 3.27 -16.60
N LEU A 3 10.63 2.20 -16.90
CA LEU A 3 11.14 1.23 -15.93
C LEU A 3 12.65 1.48 -15.76
N PRO A 4 13.28 1.07 -14.65
CA PRO A 4 12.70 0.32 -13.52
C PRO A 4 11.73 1.12 -12.65
N ALA A 5 10.87 0.42 -11.92
CA ALA A 5 9.86 1.01 -11.05
C ALA A 5 9.80 0.35 -9.66
N ILE A 6 9.31 1.10 -8.68
CA ILE A 6 8.85 0.58 -7.40
C ILE A 6 7.33 0.65 -7.39
N ALA A 7 6.66 -0.44 -7.00
CA ALA A 7 5.22 -0.48 -6.77
C ALA A 7 4.92 -0.63 -5.28
N LEU A 8 4.14 0.31 -4.74
CA LEU A 8 3.52 0.24 -3.43
C LEU A 8 2.09 -0.26 -3.58
N LEU A 9 1.82 -1.50 -3.16
CA LEU A 9 0.50 -2.13 -3.20
C LEU A 9 -0.13 -2.04 -1.81
N VAL A 10 -1.16 -1.21 -1.65
CA VAL A 10 -1.84 -0.96 -0.37
C VAL A 10 -3.36 -1.13 -0.49
N SER A 11 -3.85 -2.31 -0.12
CA SER A 11 -5.26 -2.69 -0.17
C SER A 11 -5.75 -3.23 1.17
N GLY A 12 -6.98 -3.75 1.22
CA GLY A 12 -7.50 -4.42 2.42
C GLY A 12 -6.74 -5.69 2.78
N GLY A 13 -6.13 -6.37 1.79
CA GLY A 13 -5.40 -7.63 2.01
C GLY A 13 -3.91 -7.59 1.65
N HIS A 14 -3.42 -6.49 1.07
CA HIS A 14 -2.04 -6.37 0.62
C HIS A 14 -1.39 -5.12 1.18
N THR A 15 -0.15 -5.24 1.61
CA THR A 15 0.74 -4.12 1.91
C THR A 15 2.14 -4.57 1.55
N GLU A 16 2.57 -4.21 0.34
CA GLU A 16 3.79 -4.73 -0.27
C GLU A 16 4.55 -3.66 -1.04
N LEU A 17 5.87 -3.77 -1.04
CA LEU A 17 6.79 -3.06 -1.91
C LEU A 17 7.37 -4.05 -2.91
N VAL A 18 7.20 -3.76 -4.19
CA VAL A 18 7.65 -4.62 -5.29
C VAL A 18 8.56 -3.83 -6.22
N TYR A 19 9.76 -4.32 -6.44
CA TYR A 19 10.65 -3.85 -7.48
C TYR A 19 10.24 -4.45 -8.83
N ILE A 20 10.17 -3.62 -9.85
CA ILE A 20 9.79 -3.97 -11.21
C ILE A 20 10.94 -3.58 -12.13
N LYS A 21 11.73 -4.56 -12.54
CA LYS A 21 12.83 -4.34 -13.49
C LYS A 21 12.30 -4.11 -14.89
N ASP A 22 11.45 -5.02 -15.33
CA ASP A 22 10.69 -4.96 -16.58
C ASP A 22 9.34 -5.65 -16.38
N PHE A 23 8.44 -5.56 -17.35
CA PHE A 23 7.19 -6.30 -17.34
C PHE A 23 7.44 -7.81 -17.27
N GLY A 24 6.86 -8.44 -16.24
CA GLY A 24 7.06 -9.86 -15.94
C GLY A 24 8.30 -10.17 -15.09
N GLU A 25 9.09 -9.15 -14.71
CA GLU A 25 10.29 -9.30 -13.88
C GLU A 25 10.10 -8.51 -12.58
N TYR A 26 9.59 -9.21 -11.56
CA TYR A 26 9.16 -8.64 -10.30
C TYR A 26 9.95 -9.24 -9.13
N LYS A 27 10.28 -8.41 -8.14
CA LYS A 27 10.91 -8.84 -6.89
C LYS A 27 10.19 -8.18 -5.72
N ILE A 28 9.63 -8.97 -4.82
CA ILE A 28 9.09 -8.44 -3.56
C ILE A 28 10.28 -7.97 -2.71
N LEU A 29 10.26 -6.69 -2.34
CA LEU A 29 11.26 -6.07 -1.48
C LEU A 29 10.86 -6.14 -0.01
N GLY A 30 9.57 -6.03 0.27
CA GLY A 30 9.02 -6.13 1.62
C GLY A 30 7.50 -6.25 1.60
N ARG A 31 6.95 -6.83 2.65
CA ARG A 31 5.51 -7.05 2.81
C ARG A 31 5.08 -6.95 4.27
N THR A 32 3.78 -6.84 4.52
CA THR A 32 3.28 -6.94 5.89
C THR A 32 3.57 -8.32 6.48
N ARG A 33 4.01 -8.35 7.74
CA ARG A 33 4.18 -9.56 8.55
C ARG A 33 2.91 -9.93 9.31
N ASP A 34 1.92 -9.04 9.34
CA ASP A 34 0.66 -9.24 10.04
C ASP A 34 -0.54 -8.64 9.27
N ASP A 35 -1.27 -7.70 9.85
CA ASP A 35 -2.42 -7.05 9.22
C ASP A 35 -1.92 -6.19 8.04
N ALA A 36 -2.67 -6.19 6.94
CA ALA A 36 -2.50 -5.18 5.90
C ALA A 36 -2.94 -3.81 6.42
N VAL A 37 -2.40 -2.73 5.84
CA VAL A 37 -2.74 -1.36 6.25
C VAL A 37 -4.23 -1.10 6.08
N GLY A 38 -4.87 -1.55 4.99
CA GLY A 38 -6.31 -1.38 4.80
C GLY A 38 -7.15 -2.06 5.89
N GLU A 39 -6.76 -3.28 6.29
CA GLU A 39 -7.39 -3.99 7.40
C GLU A 39 -7.21 -3.27 8.74
N ALA A 40 -6.03 -2.67 8.98
CA ALA A 40 -5.79 -1.86 10.17
C ALA A 40 -6.71 -0.63 10.21
N PHE A 41 -6.87 0.07 9.09
CA PHE A 41 -7.82 1.19 8.96
C PHE A 41 -9.26 0.75 9.26
N ASP A 42 -9.71 -0.38 8.73
CA ASP A 42 -11.06 -0.91 8.98
C ASP A 42 -11.27 -1.30 10.46
N LYS A 43 -10.27 -1.94 11.08
CA LYS A 43 -10.32 -2.31 12.49
C LYS A 43 -10.34 -1.07 13.40
N VAL A 44 -9.56 -0.04 13.11
CA VAL A 44 -9.55 1.22 13.86
C VAL A 44 -10.85 2.00 13.68
N ALA A 45 -11.38 2.08 12.46
CA ALA A 45 -12.67 2.70 12.20
C ALA A 45 -13.78 2.06 13.04
N ARG A 46 -13.79 0.72 13.11
CA ARG A 46 -14.73 -0.02 13.96
C ARG A 46 -14.55 0.29 15.46
N MET A 47 -13.31 0.43 15.95
CA MET A 47 -13.06 0.83 17.34
C MET A 47 -13.61 2.23 17.66
N LEU A 48 -13.61 3.13 16.67
CA LEU A 48 -14.17 4.48 16.80
C LEU A 48 -15.69 4.54 16.57
N GLY A 49 -16.34 3.41 16.28
CA GLY A 49 -17.76 3.34 15.98
C GLY A 49 -18.13 3.93 14.62
N LEU A 50 -17.23 3.89 13.64
CA LEU A 50 -17.43 4.41 12.29
C LEU A 50 -17.93 3.32 11.34
N PRO A 51 -18.67 3.68 10.27
CA PRO A 51 -19.17 2.71 9.30
C PRO A 51 -18.06 2.13 8.42
N TYR A 52 -18.34 0.96 7.83
CA TYR A 52 -17.50 0.33 6.81
C TYR A 52 -17.83 0.89 5.41
N PRO A 53 -16.85 1.05 4.49
CA PRO A 53 -15.40 0.83 4.66
C PRO A 53 -14.75 1.90 5.55
N GLY A 54 -13.83 1.48 6.42
CA GLY A 54 -13.25 2.30 7.47
C GLY A 54 -12.19 3.29 6.98
N GLY A 55 -11.40 2.91 5.98
CA GLY A 55 -10.37 3.77 5.37
C GLY A 55 -10.85 5.19 5.05
N PRO A 56 -11.93 5.35 4.24
CA PRO A 56 -12.49 6.67 3.94
C PRO A 56 -13.00 7.45 5.16
N GLN A 57 -13.52 6.76 6.19
CA GLN A 57 -14.04 7.43 7.39
C GLN A 57 -12.91 8.00 8.25
N ILE A 58 -11.86 7.21 8.47
CA ILE A 58 -10.65 7.66 9.17
C ILE A 58 -10.04 8.85 8.45
N SER A 59 -9.87 8.74 7.12
CA SER A 59 -9.25 9.82 6.35
C SER A 59 -10.08 11.11 6.40
N LYS A 60 -11.41 11.00 6.37
CA LYS A 60 -12.31 12.15 6.54
C LYS A 60 -12.13 12.81 7.91
N LEU A 61 -12.14 12.04 9.00
CA LEU A 61 -11.98 12.59 10.35
C LEU A 61 -10.59 13.20 10.55
N ALA A 62 -9.55 12.53 10.06
CA ALA A 62 -8.19 13.03 10.09
C ALA A 62 -8.06 14.39 9.38
N GLU A 63 -8.71 14.54 8.22
CA GLU A 63 -8.70 15.79 7.47
C GLU A 63 -9.45 16.92 8.19
N ILE A 64 -10.59 16.62 8.83
CA ILE A 64 -11.30 17.59 9.68
C ILE A 64 -10.36 18.08 10.78
N HIS A 65 -9.66 17.18 11.48
CA HIS A 65 -8.70 17.59 12.50
C HIS A 65 -7.56 18.43 11.92
N ARG A 66 -6.99 18.05 10.77
CA ARG A 66 -5.92 18.84 10.13
C ARG A 66 -6.39 20.26 9.78
N SER A 67 -7.64 20.42 9.33
CA SER A 67 -8.20 21.73 8.97
C SER A 67 -8.31 22.71 10.14
N LYS A 68 -8.36 22.21 11.39
CA LYS A 68 -8.40 23.03 12.61
C LYS A 68 -7.06 23.68 12.95
N ASN A 69 -5.97 23.31 12.26
CA ASN A 69 -4.59 23.75 12.55
C ASN A 69 -4.16 23.52 14.02
N GLN A 70 -4.73 22.51 14.66
CA GLN A 70 -4.35 22.07 16.01
C GLN A 70 -3.28 20.99 15.90
N GLU A 71 -2.27 21.03 16.76
CA GLU A 71 -1.35 19.89 16.92
C GLU A 71 -2.10 18.72 17.57
N SER A 72 -1.80 17.49 17.15
CA SER A 72 -2.27 16.31 17.87
C SER A 72 -1.30 16.03 19.02
N GLY A 73 -1.84 15.94 20.23
CA GLY A 73 -1.12 15.46 21.41
C GLY A 73 -0.95 13.93 21.44
N ILE A 74 -1.68 13.20 20.60
CA ILE A 74 -1.59 11.74 20.50
C ILE A 74 -0.39 11.33 19.62
N LYS A 75 0.51 10.53 20.19
CA LYS A 75 1.63 9.92 19.44
C LYS A 75 1.51 8.41 19.47
N PHE A 76 1.41 7.82 18.29
CA PHE A 76 1.46 6.36 18.10
C PHE A 76 2.84 5.89 17.66
N PRO A 77 3.19 4.61 17.94
CA PRO A 77 4.43 4.03 17.41
C PRO A 77 4.40 4.02 15.89
N ARG A 78 5.58 4.06 15.25
CA ARG A 78 5.79 3.81 13.82
C ARG A 78 6.40 2.42 13.67
N PRO A 79 5.59 1.34 13.60
CA PRO A 79 6.13 -0.01 13.68
C PRO A 79 7.10 -0.28 12.55
N MET A 80 8.20 -0.99 12.87
CA MET A 80 9.22 -1.41 11.91
C MET A 80 9.90 -0.29 11.11
N ILE A 81 9.66 1.00 11.37
CA ILE A 81 10.28 2.08 10.58
C ILE A 81 11.82 2.03 10.58
N ASN A 82 12.39 1.50 11.67
CA ASN A 82 13.82 1.33 11.92
C ASN A 82 14.29 -0.15 11.89
N SER A 83 13.52 -1.09 11.33
CA SER A 83 13.89 -2.52 11.30
C SER A 83 15.06 -2.87 10.37
N GLY A 84 15.48 -1.95 9.50
CA GLY A 84 16.50 -2.20 8.47
C GLY A 84 16.01 -2.98 7.25
N ASP A 85 14.90 -3.71 7.38
CA ASP A 85 14.19 -4.32 6.25
C ASP A 85 13.14 -3.37 5.64
N LEU A 86 12.43 -3.83 4.61
CA LEU A 86 11.32 -3.11 3.96
C LEU A 86 9.93 -3.68 4.33
N ASP A 87 9.88 -4.52 5.37
CA ASP A 87 8.64 -5.14 5.84
C ASP A 87 7.80 -4.16 6.68
N PHE A 88 6.51 -4.50 6.79
CA PHE A 88 5.50 -3.72 7.50
C PHE A 88 4.86 -4.51 8.65
N SER A 89 4.29 -3.80 9.62
CA SER A 89 3.47 -4.37 10.69
C SER A 89 2.47 -3.30 11.15
N TYR A 90 1.19 -3.67 11.25
CA TYR A 90 0.12 -2.76 11.67
C TYR A 90 -0.68 -3.28 12.87
N SER A 91 -0.52 -4.55 13.26
CA SER A 91 -1.18 -5.13 14.42
C SER A 91 -0.84 -4.42 15.72
N GLY A 92 0.42 -4.05 15.91
CA GLY A 92 0.87 -3.28 17.08
C GLY A 92 0.29 -1.87 17.13
N LEU A 93 0.20 -1.20 15.98
CA LEU A 93 -0.36 0.15 15.87
C LEU A 93 -1.85 0.17 16.20
N LYS A 94 -2.63 -0.76 15.63
CA LYS A 94 -4.04 -0.97 16.00
C LYS A 94 -4.23 -1.23 17.49
N THR A 95 -3.34 -2.03 18.08
CA THR A 95 -3.39 -2.35 19.51
C THR A 95 -3.12 -1.12 20.37
N ALA A 96 -2.19 -0.25 19.96
CA ALA A 96 -1.95 1.03 20.63
C ALA A 96 -3.18 1.95 20.61
N VAL A 97 -3.90 2.01 19.48
CA VAL A 97 -5.18 2.75 19.38
C VAL A 97 -6.22 2.18 20.35
N LEU A 98 -6.37 0.86 20.42
CA LEU A 98 -7.29 0.21 21.36
C LEU A 98 -6.98 0.56 22.81
N TYR A 99 -5.71 0.53 23.22
CA TYR A 99 -5.33 0.89 24.59
C TYR A 99 -5.61 2.37 24.88
N LYS A 100 -5.31 3.27 23.94
CA LYS A 100 -5.58 4.69 24.11
C LYS A 100 -7.07 5.00 24.29
N LEU A 101 -7.93 4.30 23.55
CA LEU A 101 -9.40 4.40 23.71
C LEU A 101 -9.89 3.83 25.04
N LYS A 102 -9.24 2.79 25.57
CA LYS A 102 -9.59 2.24 26.88
C LYS A 102 -9.19 3.16 28.04
N GLU A 103 -8.04 3.84 27.91
CA GLU A 103 -7.58 4.84 28.89
C GLU A 103 -8.46 6.09 28.91
N ASN A 104 -8.91 6.54 27.73
CA ASN A 104 -9.80 7.69 27.60
C ASN A 104 -10.88 7.43 26.54
N PRO A 105 -12.06 6.92 26.93
CA PRO A 105 -13.17 6.66 26.02
C PRO A 105 -13.75 7.91 25.34
N GLU A 106 -13.61 9.08 25.96
CA GLU A 106 -14.12 10.37 25.49
C GLU A 106 -13.09 11.15 24.65
N ILE A 107 -12.00 10.50 24.25
CA ILE A 107 -10.96 11.12 23.42
C ILE A 107 -11.53 11.55 22.07
N ASP A 108 -11.06 12.69 21.56
CA ASP A 108 -11.49 13.20 20.26
C ASP A 108 -11.17 12.16 19.17
N LYS A 109 -12.23 11.68 18.51
CA LYS A 109 -12.13 10.69 17.42
C LYS A 109 -11.42 11.27 16.20
N GLU A 110 -11.52 12.58 15.97
CA GLU A 110 -10.82 13.25 14.89
C GLU A 110 -9.31 13.27 15.12
N GLU A 111 -8.90 13.56 16.36
CA GLU A 111 -7.50 13.52 16.78
C GLU A 111 -6.96 12.09 16.70
N MET A 112 -7.72 11.11 17.20
CA MET A 112 -7.37 9.70 17.14
C MET A 112 -7.19 9.21 15.70
N ALA A 113 -8.12 9.55 14.81
CA ALA A 113 -8.07 9.20 13.40
C ALA A 113 -6.85 9.81 12.71
N ARG A 114 -6.56 11.09 12.98
CA ARG A 114 -5.36 11.76 12.47
C ARG A 114 -4.08 11.09 12.95
N ALA A 115 -3.93 10.89 14.26
CA ALA A 115 -2.69 10.32 14.82
C ALA A 115 -2.42 8.91 14.28
N PHE A 116 -3.46 8.10 14.10
CA PHE A 116 -3.35 6.78 13.48
C PHE A 116 -3.00 6.85 11.98
N GLU A 117 -3.67 7.73 11.22
CA GLU A 117 -3.40 7.92 9.79
C GLU A 117 -1.97 8.42 9.57
N ASP A 118 -1.52 9.42 10.33
CA ASP A 118 -0.17 9.98 10.27
C ASP A 118 0.87 8.87 10.54
N ALA A 119 0.72 8.10 11.63
CA ALA A 119 1.64 7.01 11.95
C ALA A 119 1.67 5.91 10.88
N SER A 120 0.52 5.60 10.27
CA SER A 120 0.43 4.56 9.24
C SER A 120 1.06 5.01 7.92
N VAL A 121 0.76 6.24 7.50
CA VAL A 121 1.26 6.83 6.24
C VAL A 121 2.75 7.10 6.32
N GLU A 122 3.26 7.58 7.45
CA GLU A 122 4.68 7.85 7.65
C GLU A 122 5.52 6.58 7.45
N VAL A 123 5.08 5.43 7.95
CA VAL A 123 5.75 4.14 7.71
C VAL A 123 5.73 3.77 6.22
N LEU A 124 4.59 3.93 5.54
CA LEU A 124 4.49 3.64 4.09
C LEU A 124 5.46 4.51 3.28
N VAL A 125 5.48 5.81 3.57
CA VAL A 125 6.29 6.80 2.84
C VAL A 125 7.78 6.56 3.09
N GLU A 126 8.17 6.32 4.34
CA GLU A 126 9.57 6.11 4.69
C GLU A 126 10.12 4.81 4.10
N LYS A 127 9.35 3.71 4.17
CA LYS A 127 9.74 2.45 3.54
C LYS A 127 9.78 2.56 2.01
N THR A 128 8.88 3.32 1.42
CA THR A 128 8.90 3.62 -0.02
C THR A 128 10.12 4.44 -0.41
N ARG A 129 10.48 5.47 0.39
CA ARG A 129 11.70 6.26 0.21
C ARG A 129 12.94 5.36 0.22
N LYS A 130 13.07 4.49 1.22
CA LYS A 130 14.18 3.53 1.32
C LYS A 130 14.23 2.61 0.11
N ALA A 131 13.10 2.03 -0.28
CA ALA A 131 13.02 1.16 -1.47
C ALA A 131 13.48 1.84 -2.78
N ILE A 132 13.26 3.15 -2.91
CA ILE A 132 13.71 3.93 -4.06
C ILE A 132 15.20 4.30 -3.94
N THR A 133 15.60 4.84 -2.79
CA THR A 133 16.93 5.44 -2.59
C THR A 133 18.05 4.43 -2.34
N GLU A 134 17.70 3.25 -1.81
CA GLU A 134 18.64 2.15 -1.57
C GLU A 134 18.62 1.11 -2.71
N SER A 135 17.90 1.39 -3.81
CA SER A 135 17.89 0.50 -4.98
C SER A 135 19.24 0.51 -5.69
N GLU A 136 19.65 -0.66 -6.20
CA GLU A 136 20.84 -0.79 -7.05
C GLU A 136 20.65 -0.10 -8.41
N ASP A 137 19.41 0.00 -8.89
CA ASP A 137 19.06 0.64 -10.15
C ASP A 137 18.47 2.04 -9.92
N GLU A 138 18.66 2.93 -10.89
CA GLU A 138 18.05 4.26 -10.86
C GLU A 138 16.54 4.17 -11.15
N ILE A 139 15.73 4.13 -10.09
CA ILE A 139 14.27 4.04 -10.19
C ILE A 139 13.70 5.26 -10.92
N LYS A 140 12.83 5.00 -11.92
CA LYS A 140 12.22 6.04 -12.77
C LYS A 140 10.76 6.30 -12.44
N THR A 141 10.07 5.31 -11.87
CA THR A 141 8.64 5.40 -11.59
C THR A 141 8.31 4.84 -10.22
N LEU A 142 7.50 5.57 -9.45
CA LEU A 142 6.79 5.06 -8.29
C LEU A 142 5.33 4.81 -8.68
N ILE A 143 4.87 3.57 -8.58
CA ILE A 143 3.48 3.17 -8.83
C ILE A 143 2.81 2.93 -7.49
N VAL A 144 1.62 3.49 -7.25
CA VAL A 144 0.88 3.23 -6.01
C VAL A 144 -0.53 2.76 -6.34
N GLY A 145 -0.88 1.57 -5.90
CA GLY A 145 -2.15 0.90 -6.21
C GLY A 145 -2.82 0.30 -4.98
N GLY A 146 -4.07 -0.15 -5.15
CA GLY A 146 -4.91 -0.69 -4.08
C GLY A 146 -5.81 0.35 -3.44
N GLY A 147 -6.81 -0.09 -2.67
CA GLY A 147 -7.87 0.78 -2.14
C GLY A 147 -7.39 1.91 -1.21
N VAL A 148 -6.27 1.71 -0.51
CA VAL A 148 -5.71 2.71 0.42
C VAL A 148 -4.98 3.84 -0.33
N SER A 149 -4.61 3.63 -1.59
CA SER A 149 -4.05 4.69 -2.45
C SER A 149 -5.01 5.88 -2.66
N ALA A 150 -6.31 5.70 -2.42
CA ALA A 150 -7.30 6.77 -2.45
C ALA A 150 -7.24 7.73 -1.24
N ASN A 151 -6.37 7.45 -0.26
CA ASN A 151 -6.14 8.29 0.89
C ASN A 151 -5.43 9.61 0.49
N ASN A 152 -6.07 10.75 0.75
CA ASN A 152 -5.54 12.06 0.35
C ASN A 152 -4.25 12.44 1.08
N HIS A 153 -4.08 12.02 2.34
CA HIS A 153 -2.85 12.27 3.07
C HIS A 153 -1.69 11.47 2.48
N LEU A 154 -1.88 10.16 2.27
CA LEU A 154 -0.88 9.31 1.61
C LEU A 154 -0.47 9.90 0.25
N LYS A 155 -1.45 10.30 -0.57
CA LYS A 155 -1.18 10.94 -1.86
C LYS A 155 -0.29 12.17 -1.72
N ARG A 156 -0.64 13.10 -0.81
CA ARG A 156 0.14 14.32 -0.59
C ARG A 156 1.57 14.02 -0.12
N GLU A 157 1.76 13.07 0.78
CA GLU A 157 3.10 12.73 1.28
C GLU A 157 3.95 12.04 0.20
N LEU A 158 3.35 11.21 -0.66
CA LEU A 158 4.06 10.61 -1.80
C LEU A 158 4.39 11.63 -2.90
N GLU A 159 3.52 12.61 -3.14
CA GLU A 159 3.80 13.73 -4.04
C GLU A 159 5.00 14.55 -3.53
N LYS A 160 5.07 14.83 -2.22
CA LYS A 160 6.24 15.47 -1.59
C LYS A 160 7.50 14.62 -1.75
N LEU A 161 7.42 13.33 -1.45
CA LEU A 161 8.54 12.39 -1.63
C LEU A 161 9.08 12.43 -3.07
N CYS A 162 8.21 12.39 -4.08
CA CYS A 162 8.65 12.41 -5.48
C CYS A 162 9.19 13.79 -5.89
N ALA A 163 8.73 14.88 -5.28
CA ALA A 163 9.31 16.21 -5.50
C ALA A 163 10.74 16.33 -4.96
N GLU A 164 11.07 15.58 -3.90
CA GLU A 164 12.42 15.49 -3.33
C GLU A 164 13.36 14.54 -4.10
N LEU A 165 12.80 13.68 -4.96
CA LEU A 165 13.53 12.67 -5.73
C LEU A 165 13.41 12.97 -7.24
N PRO A 166 14.13 14.00 -7.75
CA PRO A 166 14.05 14.40 -9.14
C PRO A 166 14.42 13.22 -10.05
N GLY A 167 13.55 12.92 -11.02
CA GLY A 167 13.70 11.76 -11.91
C GLY A 167 12.73 10.62 -11.63
N VAL A 168 12.08 10.60 -10.46
CA VAL A 168 11.03 9.61 -10.12
C VAL A 168 9.66 10.19 -10.43
N THR A 169 8.92 9.53 -11.32
CA THR A 169 7.53 9.91 -11.64
C THR A 169 6.53 9.13 -10.79
N LEU A 170 5.66 9.82 -10.06
CA LEU A 170 4.53 9.20 -9.37
C LEU A 170 3.41 8.81 -10.35
N LYS A 171 2.93 7.57 -10.25
CA LYS A 171 1.79 7.03 -11.00
C LYS A 171 0.78 6.40 -10.04
N MET A 172 -0.39 7.02 -9.95
CA MET A 172 -1.53 6.50 -9.20
C MET A 172 -2.68 6.25 -10.19
N PRO A 173 -3.15 5.00 -10.33
CA PRO A 173 -4.29 4.70 -11.19
C PRO A 173 -5.55 5.39 -10.67
N SER A 174 -6.54 5.56 -11.54
CA SER A 174 -7.87 5.98 -11.08
C SER A 174 -8.46 4.93 -10.13
N ARG A 175 -9.41 5.35 -9.29
CA ARG A 175 -10.04 4.46 -8.32
C ARG A 175 -10.64 3.20 -8.95
N ALA A 176 -11.27 3.33 -10.12
CA ALA A 176 -11.86 2.21 -10.87
C ALA A 176 -10.82 1.17 -11.35
N LEU A 177 -9.57 1.60 -11.56
CA LEU A 177 -8.46 0.73 -11.97
C LEU A 177 -7.67 0.19 -10.77
N SER A 178 -7.89 0.73 -9.57
CA SER A 178 -7.13 0.40 -8.35
C SER A 178 -7.75 -0.73 -7.53
N THR A 179 -8.99 -1.12 -7.83
CA THR A 179 -9.70 -2.27 -7.25
C THR A 179 -9.65 -3.46 -8.20
N ASP A 180 -9.81 -4.68 -7.69
CA ASP A 180 -9.77 -5.89 -8.50
C ASP A 180 -10.76 -5.84 -9.67
N ASN A 181 -10.26 -6.04 -10.89
CA ASN A 181 -11.05 -5.96 -12.12
C ASN A 181 -10.49 -6.87 -13.22
N ALA A 182 -11.32 -7.27 -14.18
CA ALA A 182 -10.89 -8.16 -15.27
C ALA A 182 -9.91 -7.51 -16.26
N LEU A 183 -9.88 -6.17 -16.34
CA LEU A 183 -9.00 -5.44 -17.26
C LEU A 183 -7.52 -5.64 -16.89
N MET A 184 -7.19 -5.62 -15.59
CA MET A 184 -5.80 -5.87 -15.15
C MET A 184 -5.33 -7.29 -15.50
N ILE A 185 -6.24 -8.28 -15.43
CA ILE A 185 -5.97 -9.67 -15.81
C ILE A 185 -5.73 -9.77 -17.31
N GLY A 186 -6.60 -9.16 -18.13
CA GLY A 186 -6.45 -9.12 -19.58
C GLY A 186 -5.14 -8.44 -20.02
N LEU A 187 -4.77 -7.33 -19.38
CA LEU A 187 -3.52 -6.63 -19.67
C LEU A 187 -2.28 -7.46 -19.29
N ALA A 188 -2.31 -8.11 -18.13
CA ALA A 188 -1.23 -9.00 -17.71
C ALA A 188 -1.07 -10.18 -18.69
N ALA A 189 -2.17 -10.78 -19.13
CA ALA A 189 -2.16 -11.85 -20.13
C ALA A 189 -1.62 -11.36 -21.49
N TYR A 190 -2.07 -10.19 -21.97
CA TYR A 190 -1.59 -9.59 -23.21
C TYR A 190 -0.08 -9.36 -23.17
N ILE A 191 0.44 -8.77 -22.09
CA ILE A 191 1.87 -8.53 -21.91
C ILE A 191 2.65 -9.85 -21.91
N LYS A 192 2.13 -10.87 -21.19
CA LYS A 192 2.76 -12.19 -21.10
C LYS A 192 2.84 -12.89 -22.47
N VAL A 193 1.73 -12.89 -23.22
CA VAL A 193 1.66 -13.43 -24.60
C VAL A 193 2.56 -12.65 -25.55
N LYS A 194 2.61 -11.32 -25.44
CA LYS A 194 3.48 -10.50 -26.28
C LYS A 194 4.97 -10.81 -26.06
N LYS A 195 5.37 -11.11 -24.82
CA LYS A 195 6.75 -11.50 -24.46
C LYS A 195 7.05 -12.95 -24.85
N ASN A 196 6.06 -13.84 -24.77
CA ASN A 196 6.17 -15.24 -25.19
C ASN A 196 4.90 -15.71 -25.93
N PRO A 197 4.86 -15.57 -27.26
CA PRO A 197 3.69 -15.97 -28.07
C PRO A 197 3.38 -17.46 -28.02
N GLU A 198 4.38 -18.31 -27.76
CA GLU A 198 4.24 -19.78 -27.71
C GLU A 198 3.29 -20.24 -26.59
N ILE A 199 2.97 -19.37 -25.62
CA ILE A 199 1.94 -19.63 -24.59
C ILE A 199 0.57 -19.92 -25.23
N LEU A 200 0.30 -19.38 -26.42
CA LEU A 200 -0.94 -19.63 -27.15
C LEU A 200 -0.94 -20.96 -27.91
N ASP A 201 0.23 -21.58 -28.10
CA ASP A 201 0.39 -22.83 -28.84
C ASP A 201 0.54 -24.00 -27.86
N PRO A 202 -0.54 -24.71 -27.50
CA PRO A 202 -0.44 -25.86 -26.61
C PRO A 202 0.43 -26.95 -27.26
N PRO A 203 1.27 -27.66 -26.48
CA PRO A 203 2.02 -28.80 -27.00
C PRO A 203 1.06 -29.87 -27.55
N ALA A 204 1.54 -30.68 -28.51
CA ALA A 204 0.73 -31.68 -29.24
C ALA A 204 -0.02 -32.71 -28.36
N GLY A 205 0.27 -32.78 -27.06
CA GLY A 205 -0.43 -33.60 -26.05
C GLY A 205 -1.56 -32.89 -25.30
N GLY A 206 -1.91 -31.65 -25.67
CA GLY A 206 -2.90 -30.82 -24.99
C GLY A 206 -2.29 -29.95 -23.88
N GLN A 207 -3.00 -28.90 -23.47
CA GLN A 207 -2.62 -28.08 -22.32
C GLN A 207 -2.86 -28.87 -21.03
N ALA A 208 -1.87 -28.88 -20.13
CA ALA A 208 -2.10 -29.34 -18.76
C ALA A 208 -3.28 -28.56 -18.16
N PRO A 209 -4.14 -29.20 -17.34
CA PRO A 209 -5.29 -28.51 -16.76
C PRO A 209 -4.81 -27.32 -15.94
N ILE A 210 -5.41 -26.14 -16.19
CA ILE A 210 -5.16 -24.95 -15.38
C ILE A 210 -5.62 -25.27 -13.96
N LYS A 211 -4.67 -25.32 -13.02
CA LYS A 211 -4.94 -25.55 -11.61
C LYS A 211 -4.80 -24.24 -10.87
N ALA A 212 -5.79 -23.92 -10.02
CA ALA A 212 -5.67 -22.78 -9.14
C ALA A 212 -4.61 -23.06 -8.05
N GLU A 213 -3.64 -22.16 -7.94
CA GLU A 213 -2.62 -22.16 -6.89
C GLU A 213 -2.91 -21.02 -5.90
N GLY A 214 -3.54 -21.36 -4.78
CA GLY A 214 -3.98 -20.35 -3.80
C GLY A 214 -2.85 -19.58 -3.10
N ASN A 215 -1.62 -20.10 -3.16
CA ASN A 215 -0.42 -19.49 -2.57
C ASN A 215 0.59 -19.04 -3.64
N LEU A 216 0.13 -18.78 -4.86
CA LEU A 216 1.00 -18.30 -5.93
C LEU A 216 1.67 -16.98 -5.50
N SER A 217 3.00 -16.92 -5.62
CA SER A 217 3.78 -15.75 -5.23
C SER A 217 4.67 -15.28 -6.38
N LEU A 218 4.99 -13.98 -6.39
CA LEU A 218 5.94 -13.39 -7.34
C LEU A 218 7.39 -13.86 -7.11
N SER A 219 7.66 -14.56 -6.01
CA SER A 219 8.98 -15.06 -5.66
C SER A 219 9.31 -16.46 -6.23
N CYS A 220 8.53 -16.96 -7.18
CA CYS A 220 8.71 -18.26 -7.82
C CYS A 220 9.33 -18.14 -9.21
#